data_AF-A0A832Z4J9-F1
#
_entry.id   AF-A0A832Z4J9-F1
#
_cell.length_a   1.000
_cell.length_b   1.000
_cell.length_c   1.000
_cell.angle_alpha   90.00
_cell.angle_beta   90.00
_cell.angle_gamma   90.00
#
_symmetry.space_group_name_H-M   'P 1'
#
loop_
_entity.id
_entity.type
_entity.pdbx_description
1 polymer ?
#
loop_
_entity_poly.entity_id
_entity_poly.type
_entity_poly.pdbx_seq_one_letter_code
_entity_poly.pdbx_strand_id
1 'polypeptide(L)'
;MTTINRSSLAKMLASLSAALARIRRLERKCGSAKVEGCENLKNIELALERIKLRLETIALVGLNIRPLLAETKLMLVEVRKLLSELGDPYIAALLVELGNEVEKLLVEMKAWEM
;
A
#
# COMPACT_ATOMS: atom_id res chain seq x y z
N MET A 1 -8.61 -20.20 -16.04
CA MET A 1 -7.49 -19.93 -15.11
C MET A 1 -7.28 -18.43 -15.07
N THR A 2 -7.59 -17.84 -13.94
CA THR A 2 -7.65 -16.41 -13.69
C THR A 2 -6.26 -15.92 -13.32
N THR A 3 -5.46 -15.53 -14.31
CA THR A 3 -4.14 -14.93 -14.07
C THR A 3 -4.35 -13.49 -13.60
N ILE A 4 -4.37 -13.28 -12.28
CA ILE A 4 -4.01 -11.98 -11.71
C ILE A 4 -2.77 -11.51 -12.48
N ASN A 5 -2.80 -10.28 -13.02
CA ASN A 5 -1.68 -9.77 -13.79
C ASN A 5 -0.45 -9.68 -12.87
N ARG A 6 0.36 -10.75 -12.85
CA ARG A 6 1.53 -10.91 -11.98
C ARG A 6 2.51 -9.74 -12.16
N SER A 7 2.53 -9.12 -13.34
CA SER A 7 3.34 -7.95 -13.61
C SER A 7 2.85 -6.69 -12.87
N SER A 8 1.53 -6.47 -12.79
CA SER A 8 0.94 -5.36 -12.03
C SER A 8 1.17 -5.54 -10.53
N LEU A 9 0.92 -6.75 -10.02
CA LEU A 9 1.15 -7.06 -8.61
C LEU A 9 2.62 -6.91 -8.21
N ALA A 10 3.56 -7.37 -9.06
CA ALA A 10 4.99 -7.19 -8.82
C ALA A 10 5.40 -5.71 -8.80
N LYS A 11 4.84 -4.88 -9.69
CA LYS A 11 5.07 -3.42 -9.66
C LYS A 11 4.56 -2.79 -8.38
N MET A 12 3.36 -3.16 -7.93
CA MET A 12 2.81 -2.66 -6.65
C MET A 12 3.70 -3.03 -5.46
N LEU A 13 4.17 -4.28 -5.40
CA LEU A 13 5.09 -4.74 -4.34
C LEU A 13 6.44 -3.99 -4.36
N ALA A 14 6.96 -3.68 -5.55
CA ALA A 14 8.16 -2.87 -5.70
C ALA A 14 7.93 -1.42 -5.22
N SER A 15 6.83 -0.79 -5.60
CA SER A 15 6.45 0.55 -5.13
C SER A 15 6.29 0.60 -3.61
N LEU A 16 5.63 -0.39 -3.01
CA LEU A 16 5.50 -0.48 -1.55
C LEU A 16 6.84 -0.64 -0.85
N SER A 17 7.74 -1.46 -1.40
CA SER A 17 9.10 -1.61 -0.86
C SER A 17 9.87 -0.29 -0.90
N ALA A 18 9.73 0.48 -1.98
CA ALA A 18 10.34 1.80 -2.10
C ALA A 18 9.74 2.81 -1.10
N ALA A 19 8.42 2.79 -0.91
CA ALA A 19 7.71 3.62 0.07
C ALA A 19 8.15 3.32 1.51
N LEU A 20 8.22 2.04 1.88
CA LEU A 20 8.72 1.60 3.18
C LEU A 20 10.16 2.05 3.41
N ALA A 21 11.03 1.90 2.42
CA ALA A 21 12.41 2.37 2.51
C ALA A 21 12.49 3.89 2.72
N ARG A 22 11.56 4.66 2.13
CA ARG A 22 11.48 6.10 2.32
C ARG A 22 10.96 6.49 3.70
N ILE A 23 9.88 5.86 4.18
CA ILE A 23 9.37 6.06 5.55
C ILE A 23 10.45 5.77 6.59
N ARG A 24 11.17 4.64 6.47
CA ARG A 24 12.30 4.31 7.36
C ARG A 24 13.43 5.34 7.33
N ARG A 25 13.65 6.01 6.19
CA ARG A 25 14.62 7.12 6.11
C ARG A 25 14.08 8.36 6.82
N LEU A 26 12.79 8.66 6.70
CA LEU A 26 12.14 9.75 7.42
C LEU A 26 12.15 9.49 8.94
N GLU A 27 11.84 8.28 9.39
CA GLU A 27 11.91 7.89 10.81
C GLU A 27 13.32 8.09 11.39
N ARG A 28 14.37 7.68 10.66
CA ARG A 28 15.76 7.91 11.10
C ARG A 28 16.11 9.39 11.22
N LYS A 29 15.58 10.24 10.32
CA LYS A 29 15.75 11.70 10.41
C LYS A 29 14.99 12.28 11.60
N CYS A 30 13.78 11.79 11.85
CA CYS A 30 12.96 12.15 13.02
C CYS A 30 13.61 11.79 14.37
N GLY A 31 14.35 10.68 14.45
CA GLY A 31 15.12 10.36 15.65
C GLY A 31 16.27 11.35 15.94
N SER A 32 16.70 12.11 14.93
CA SER A 32 17.83 13.05 15.01
C SER A 32 17.40 14.51 15.14
N ALA A 33 16.24 14.86 14.61
CA ALA A 33 15.61 16.18 14.73
C ALA A 33 14.18 15.93 15.23
N LYS A 34 13.81 16.47 16.40
CA LYS A 34 12.43 16.42 16.93
C LYS A 34 11.47 17.19 15.99
N VAL A 35 11.17 16.62 14.83
CA VAL A 35 10.24 17.17 13.85
C VAL A 35 8.83 16.78 14.29
N GLU A 36 7.90 17.73 14.32
CA GLU A 36 6.48 17.45 14.56
C GLU A 36 5.92 16.52 13.47
N GLY A 37 5.03 15.59 13.85
CA GLY A 37 4.41 14.62 12.94
C GLY A 37 5.09 13.25 12.84
N CYS A 38 6.27 13.05 13.45
CA CYS A 38 7.01 11.79 13.40
C CYS A 38 6.34 10.61 14.12
N GLU A 39 5.40 10.87 15.03
CA GLU A 39 4.62 9.85 15.75
C GLU A 39 3.80 8.95 14.82
N ASN A 40 3.37 9.50 13.67
CA ASN A 40 2.58 8.77 12.70
C ASN A 40 3.41 7.94 11.73
N LEU A 41 4.72 8.18 11.61
CA LEU A 41 5.58 7.45 10.67
C LEU A 41 5.62 5.95 10.98
N LYS A 42 5.62 5.58 12.27
CA LYS A 42 5.60 4.18 12.68
C LYS A 42 4.29 3.48 12.32
N ASN A 43 3.18 4.19 12.51
CA ASN A 43 1.85 3.70 12.15
C ASN A 43 1.74 3.51 10.63
N ILE A 44 2.31 4.43 9.84
CA ILE A 44 2.37 4.36 8.39
C ILE A 44 3.26 3.18 7.93
N GLU A 45 4.43 3.00 8.55
CA GLU A 45 5.32 1.87 8.26
C GLU A 45 4.56 0.54 8.44
N LEU A 46 3.94 0.34 9.61
CA LEU A 46 3.20 -0.88 9.93
C LEU A 46 2.04 -1.13 8.98
N ALA A 47 1.30 -0.08 8.60
CA ALA A 47 0.20 -0.21 7.67
C ALA A 47 0.68 -0.57 6.25
N LEU A 48 1.79 0.04 5.78
CA LEU A 48 2.40 -0.32 4.50
C LEU A 48 2.95 -1.75 4.49
N GLU A 49 3.55 -2.22 5.59
CA GLU A 49 4.01 -3.62 5.71
C GLU A 49 2.83 -4.60 5.63
N ARG A 50 1.73 -4.30 6.32
CA ARG A 50 0.52 -5.13 6.24
C ARG A 50 -0.08 -5.16 4.84
N ILE A 51 -0.12 -4.02 4.15
CA ILE A 51 -0.55 -3.95 2.74
C ILE A 51 0.35 -4.84 1.86
N LYS A 52 1.67 -4.75 2.03
CA LYS A 52 2.64 -5.56 1.29
C LYS A 52 2.42 -7.05 1.52
N LEU A 53 2.28 -7.49 2.77
CA LEU A 53 2.03 -8.89 3.12
C LEU A 53 0.73 -9.42 2.50
N ARG A 54 -0.32 -8.60 2.46
CA ARG A 54 -1.60 -8.97 1.83
C ARG A 54 -1.46 -9.14 0.33
N LEU A 55 -0.76 -8.22 -0.35
CA LEU A 55 -0.50 -8.35 -1.78
C LEU A 55 0.41 -9.55 -2.10
N GLU A 56 1.40 -9.86 -1.25
CA GLU A 56 2.19 -11.10 -1.36
C GLU A 56 1.32 -12.33 -1.17
N THR A 57 0.38 -12.30 -0.22
CA THR A 57 -0.59 -13.39 -0.02
C THR A 57 -1.49 -13.58 -1.24
N ILE A 58 -1.97 -12.49 -1.84
CA ILE A 58 -2.74 -12.50 -3.10
C ILE A 58 -1.89 -13.05 -4.26
N ALA A 59 -0.58 -12.78 -4.28
CA ALA A 59 0.34 -13.34 -5.28
C ALA A 59 0.42 -14.87 -5.20
N LEU A 60 0.34 -15.40 -3.98
CA LEU A 60 0.56 -16.81 -3.67
C LEU A 60 -0.75 -17.63 -3.73
N VAL A 61 -1.89 -17.02 -3.37
CA VAL A 61 -3.17 -17.71 -3.24
C VAL A 61 -4.13 -17.24 -4.34
N GLY A 62 -4.53 -18.16 -5.21
CA GLY A 62 -5.37 -17.86 -6.38
C GLY A 62 -6.89 -17.89 -6.15
N LEU A 63 -7.38 -18.07 -4.91
CA LEU A 63 -8.80 -18.23 -4.60
C LEU A 63 -9.23 -17.31 -3.46
N ASN A 64 -10.42 -16.68 -3.58
CA ASN A 64 -11.01 -15.75 -2.60
C ASN A 64 -10.16 -14.53 -2.20
N ILE A 65 -9.50 -13.89 -3.17
CA ILE A 65 -8.66 -12.70 -2.95
C ILE A 65 -9.45 -11.38 -2.78
N ARG A 66 -10.78 -11.38 -3.04
CA ARG A 66 -11.61 -10.17 -3.02
C ARG A 66 -11.70 -9.49 -1.64
N PRO A 67 -11.93 -10.22 -0.52
CA PRO A 67 -11.87 -9.61 0.82
C PRO A 67 -10.50 -9.00 1.11
N LEU A 68 -9.43 -9.69 0.74
CA LEU A 68 -8.05 -9.19 0.94
C LEU A 68 -7.79 -7.89 0.18
N LEU A 69 -8.27 -7.76 -1.07
CA LEU A 69 -8.16 -6.52 -1.85
C LEU A 69 -9.03 -5.39 -1.28
N ALA A 70 -10.25 -5.69 -0.85
CA ALA A 70 -11.15 -4.70 -0.26
C ALA A 70 -10.56 -4.13 1.04
N GLU A 71 -10.01 -4.99 1.90
CA GLU A 71 -9.33 -4.53 3.10
C GLU A 71 -8.03 -3.78 2.78
N THR A 72 -7.29 -4.20 1.74
CA THR A 72 -6.10 -3.47 1.27
C THR A 72 -6.46 -2.04 0.84
N LYS A 73 -7.60 -1.86 0.15
CA LYS A 73 -8.11 -0.54 -0.23
C LYS A 73 -8.39 0.34 1.00
N LEU A 74 -9.04 -0.21 2.03
CA LEU A 74 -9.33 0.53 3.27
C LEU A 74 -8.05 0.96 3.97
N MET A 75 -7.07 0.07 4.07
CA MET A 75 -5.77 0.40 4.67
C MET A 75 -5.03 1.50 3.89
N LEU A 76 -5.10 1.51 2.55
CA LEU A 76 -4.52 2.58 1.75
C LEU A 76 -5.18 3.95 2.03
N VAL A 77 -6.49 3.98 2.28
CA VAL A 77 -7.21 5.21 2.67
C VAL A 77 -6.73 5.71 4.03
N GLU A 78 -6.58 4.81 5.01
CA GLU A 78 -6.06 5.15 6.34
C GLU A 78 -4.63 5.70 6.26
N VAL A 79 -3.76 5.04 5.49
CA VAL A 79 -2.37 5.47 5.28
C VAL A 79 -2.32 6.84 4.61
N ARG A 80 -3.18 7.09 3.62
CA ARG A 80 -3.28 8.40 2.96
C ARG A 80 -3.71 9.50 3.94
N LYS A 81 -4.62 9.20 4.86
CA LYS A 81 -5.06 10.16 5.89
C LYS A 81 -3.89 10.52 6.82
N LEU A 82 -3.20 9.52 7.36
CA LEU A 82 -2.03 9.72 8.24
C LEU A 82 -0.88 10.47 7.55
N LEU A 83 -0.72 10.29 6.23
CA LEU A 83 0.32 10.99 5.46
C LEU A 83 -0.04 12.39 5.03
N SER A 84 -1.33 12.70 4.91
CA SER A 84 -1.80 14.06 4.65
C SER A 84 -1.39 15.00 5.80
N GLU A 85 -1.27 14.44 7.01
CA GLU A 85 -0.78 15.15 8.20
C GLU A 85 0.74 15.35 8.19
N LEU A 86 1.50 14.51 7.47
CA LEU A 86 2.97 14.61 7.32
C LEU A 86 3.43 15.51 6.17
N GLY A 87 2.55 15.78 5.20
CA GLY A 87 2.85 16.66 4.07
C GLY A 87 3.92 16.16 3.10
N ASP A 88 4.25 14.86 3.04
CA ASP A 88 5.18 14.32 2.03
C ASP A 88 4.44 14.07 0.70
N PRO A 89 4.68 14.87 -0.36
CA PRO A 89 3.95 14.78 -1.62
C PRO A 89 4.32 13.54 -2.44
N TYR A 90 5.53 12.99 -2.25
CA TYR A 90 5.97 11.79 -2.96
C TYR A 90 5.21 10.55 -2.49
N ILE A 91 5.07 10.40 -1.16
CA ILE A 91 4.38 9.25 -0.60
C ILE A 91 2.87 9.36 -0.86
N ALA A 92 2.31 10.58 -0.82
CA ALA A 92 0.92 10.82 -1.20
C ALA A 92 0.61 10.41 -2.64
N ALA A 93 1.46 10.76 -3.61
CA ALA A 93 1.30 10.37 -5.01
C ALA A 93 1.36 8.83 -5.18
N LEU A 94 2.33 8.18 -4.53
CA LEU A 94 2.50 6.73 -4.58
C LEU A 94 1.28 5.97 -4.02
N LEU A 95 0.61 6.49 -2.99
CA LEU A 95 -0.61 5.87 -2.46
C LEU A 95 -1.81 6.02 -3.37
N VAL A 96 -1.90 7.14 -4.08
CA VAL A 96 -2.94 7.33 -5.10
C VAL A 96 -2.75 6.31 -6.22
N GLU A 97 -1.52 6.13 -6.69
CA GLU A 97 -1.19 5.10 -7.69
C GLU A 97 -1.53 3.69 -7.18
N LEU A 98 -1.10 3.34 -5.97
CA LEU A 98 -1.43 2.04 -5.35
C LEU A 98 -2.93 1.82 -5.19
N GLY A 99 -3.67 2.85 -4.75
CA GLY A 99 -5.12 2.80 -4.62
C GLY A 99 -5.81 2.55 -5.96
N ASN A 100 -5.35 3.25 -7.01
CA ASN A 100 -5.86 3.06 -8.37
C ASN A 100 -5.58 1.64 -8.89
N GLU A 101 -4.40 1.08 -8.62
CA GLU A 101 -4.08 -0.29 -9.03
C GLU A 101 -4.90 -1.34 -8.25
N VAL A 102 -5.11 -1.16 -6.94
CA VAL A 102 -6.01 -2.03 -6.16
C VAL A 102 -7.45 -1.95 -6.69
N GLU A 103 -7.92 -0.76 -7.05
CA GLU A 103 -9.24 -0.55 -7.62
C GLU A 103 -9.39 -1.23 -8.99
N LYS A 104 -8.39 -1.13 -9.87
CA LYS A 104 -8.35 -1.87 -11.13
C LYS A 104 -8.45 -3.38 -10.91
N LEU A 105 -7.67 -3.93 -9.99
CA LEU A 105 -7.70 -5.36 -9.66
C LEU A 105 -9.08 -5.79 -9.14
N LEU A 106 -9.73 -4.98 -8.30
CA LEU A 106 -11.10 -5.24 -7.83
C LEU A 106 -12.13 -5.24 -8.97
N VAL A 107 -11.98 -4.32 -9.94
CA VAL A 107 -12.85 -4.25 -11.13
C VAL A 107 -12.64 -5.45 -12.04
N GLU A 108 -11.38 -5.81 -12.34
CA GLU A 108 -11.02 -6.99 -13.13
C GLU A 108 -11.63 -8.25 -12.52
N MET A 109 -11.55 -8.40 -11.21
CA MET A 109 -12.17 -9.53 -10.51
C MET A 109 -13.69 -9.54 -10.56
N LYS A 110 -14.36 -8.38 -10.41
CA LYS A 110 -15.82 -8.30 -10.49
C LYS A 110 -16.33 -8.73 -11.87
N ALA A 111 -15.56 -8.46 -12.92
CA ALA A 111 -15.88 -8.92 -14.27
C ALA A 111 -15.76 -10.45 -14.44
N TRP A 112 -15.14 -11.17 -13.50
CA TRP A 112 -14.89 -12.61 -13.58
C TRP A 112 -15.90 -13.43 -12.77
N GLU A 113 -16.80 -12.78 -12.05
CA GLU A 113 -17.93 -13.38 -11.32
C GLU A 113 -19.24 -13.38 -12.14
N MET A 114 -19.24 -12.82 -13.36
CA MET A 114 -20.35 -12.87 -14.33
C MET A 114 -20.10 -13.95 -15.39
#